data_AF-E6VF67-F1
#
_entry.id   AF-E6VF67-F1
#
_cell.length_a   1.000
_cell.length_b   1.000
_cell.length_c   1.000
_cell.angle_alpha   90.00
_cell.angle_beta   90.00
_cell.angle_gamma   90.00
#
_symmetry.space_group_name_H-M   'P 1'
#
loop_
_entity.id
_entity.type
_entity.pdbx_description
1 polymer ?
#
loop_
_entity_poly.entity_id
_entity_poly.type
_entity_poly.pdbx_seq_one_letter_code
_entity_poly.pdbx_strand_id
1 'polypeptide(L)'
;MRSSSMILLGAIAFVAALSVVNQGGVPHPTLIEPAIGATPVAPPVSAFRTVTSSTCASNGCPTSCEADEALISAICIGPSSAKFSDNLSLENGQMTASCGPRSSTIVVSCARK
;
A
#
# COMPACT_ATOMS: atom_id res chain seq x y z
N MET A 1 -39.61 20.68 -10.98
CA MET A 1 -38.86 19.41 -10.80
C MET A 1 -38.68 18.71 -12.14
N ARG A 2 -37.71 19.11 -12.99
CA ARG A 2 -37.36 18.39 -14.25
C ARG A 2 -35.90 18.57 -14.73
N SER A 3 -34.99 19.11 -13.92
CA SER A 3 -33.61 19.42 -14.39
C SER A 3 -32.51 18.53 -13.81
N SER A 4 -32.82 17.54 -12.97
CA SER A 4 -31.78 16.72 -12.32
C SER A 4 -31.40 15.45 -13.09
N SER A 5 -32.21 15.00 -14.07
CA SER A 5 -31.97 13.74 -14.78
C SER A 5 -31.04 13.85 -16.00
N MET A 6 -30.74 15.06 -16.50
CA MET A 6 -29.83 15.21 -17.66
C MET A 6 -28.34 15.22 -17.29
N ILE A 7 -27.98 15.45 -16.03
CA ILE A 7 -26.56 15.52 -15.61
C ILE A 7 -25.98 14.12 -15.38
N LEU A 8 -26.82 13.13 -15.01
CA LEU A 8 -26.36 11.79 -14.65
C LEU A 8 -25.91 10.94 -15.87
N LEU A 9 -26.42 11.24 -17.07
CA LEU A 9 -26.09 10.51 -18.30
C LEU A 9 -24.77 10.95 -18.95
N GLY A 10 -24.28 12.17 -18.65
CA GLY A 10 -23.04 12.69 -19.23
C GLY A 10 -21.76 12.16 -18.58
N ALA A 11 -21.81 11.79 -17.29
CA ALA A 11 -20.63 11.38 -16.52
C ALA A 11 -20.14 9.95 -16.84
N ILE A 12 -21.04 9.07 -17.32
CA ILE A 12 -20.73 7.66 -17.56
C ILE A 12 -19.89 7.48 -18.85
N ALA A 13 -20.07 8.36 -19.84
CA ALA A 13 -19.35 8.30 -21.11
C ALA A 13 -17.87 8.73 -21.00
N PHE A 14 -17.51 9.57 -20.02
CA PHE A 14 -16.14 10.08 -19.89
C PHE A 14 -15.17 9.08 -19.24
N VAL A 15 -15.66 8.15 -18.41
CA VAL A 15 -14.81 7.17 -17.71
C VAL A 15 -14.36 6.02 -18.64
N ALA A 16 -15.15 5.68 -19.67
CA ALA A 16 -14.81 4.62 -20.61
C ALA A 16 -13.73 5.01 -21.65
N ALA A 17 -13.48 6.31 -21.85
CA ALA A 17 -12.52 6.79 -22.85
C ALA A 17 -11.07 6.82 -22.34
N LEU A 18 -10.84 6.73 -21.02
CA LEU A 18 -9.50 6.84 -20.43
C LEU A 18 -8.80 5.49 -20.20
N SER A 19 -9.44 4.36 -20.47
CA SER A 19 -8.85 3.02 -20.27
C SER A 19 -8.12 2.44 -21.49
N VAL A 20 -8.02 3.16 -22.62
CA VAL A 20 -7.47 2.64 -23.90
C VAL A 20 -6.33 3.53 -24.44
N VAL A 21 -5.43 4.01 -23.57
CA VAL A 21 -4.21 4.71 -24.05
C VAL A 21 -2.99 4.31 -23.22
N ASN A 22 -2.70 3.01 -23.17
CA ASN A 22 -1.38 2.55 -22.71
C ASN A 22 -0.97 1.21 -23.36
N GLN A 23 -1.16 1.08 -24.67
CA GLN A 23 -0.52 0.04 -25.47
C GLN A 23 0.53 0.68 -26.40
N GLY A 24 1.54 1.30 -25.78
CA GLY A 24 2.79 1.65 -26.46
C GLY A 24 3.75 0.47 -26.37
N GLY A 25 3.81 -0.35 -27.42
CA GLY A 25 4.76 -1.46 -27.52
C GLY A 25 4.91 -1.92 -28.96
N VAL A 26 5.89 -1.34 -29.66
CA VAL A 26 6.28 -1.72 -31.02
C VAL A 26 6.74 -3.18 -31.05
N PRO A 27 6.31 -4.02 -32.00
CA PRO A 27 6.86 -5.37 -32.15
C PRO A 27 8.30 -5.27 -32.66
N HIS A 28 9.29 -5.60 -31.83
CA HIS A 28 10.64 -5.88 -32.30
C HIS A 28 10.65 -7.24 -33.03
N PRO A 29 11.21 -7.34 -34.25
CA PRO A 29 11.44 -8.64 -34.87
C PRO A 29 12.47 -9.42 -34.05
N THR A 30 12.06 -10.57 -33.54
CA THR A 30 12.89 -11.49 -32.76
C THR A 30 13.95 -12.11 -33.67
N LEU A 31 15.20 -11.64 -33.55
CA LEU A 31 16.37 -12.38 -34.03
C LEU A 31 16.62 -13.49 -33.01
N ILE A 32 16.50 -14.75 -33.44
CA ILE A 32 16.76 -15.92 -32.61
C ILE A 32 18.27 -16.04 -32.45
N GLU A 33 18.81 -15.44 -31.38
CA GLU A 33 20.18 -15.63 -30.93
C GLU A 33 20.21 -16.80 -29.90
N PRO A 34 21.27 -17.62 -29.83
CA PRO A 34 21.27 -18.82 -29.01
C PRO A 34 21.09 -18.48 -27.54
N ALA A 35 20.20 -19.21 -26.86
CA ALA A 35 19.88 -19.03 -25.45
C ALA A 35 21.11 -19.22 -24.56
N ILE A 36 21.81 -18.13 -24.26
CA ILE A 36 22.71 -18.04 -23.12
C ILE A 36 21.77 -18.06 -21.89
N GLY A 37 21.88 -19.12 -21.08
CA GLY A 37 20.98 -19.38 -19.96
C GLY A 37 20.73 -18.11 -19.12
N ALA A 38 19.47 -17.69 -19.06
CA ALA A 38 19.05 -16.58 -18.24
C ALA A 38 19.43 -16.87 -16.79
N THR A 39 20.33 -16.08 -16.22
CA THR A 39 20.54 -16.09 -14.78
C THR A 39 19.24 -15.66 -14.11
N PRO A 40 18.83 -16.27 -12.99
CA PRO A 40 17.64 -15.85 -12.29
C PRO A 40 17.82 -14.39 -11.87
N VAL A 41 16.95 -13.52 -12.40
CA VAL A 41 16.83 -12.14 -11.92
C VAL A 41 16.39 -12.22 -10.46
N ALA A 42 17.27 -11.82 -9.54
CA ALA A 42 16.93 -11.76 -8.13
C ALA A 42 15.68 -10.86 -7.97
N PRO A 43 14.66 -11.28 -7.20
CA PRO A 43 13.50 -10.44 -6.97
C PRO A 43 13.94 -9.11 -6.36
N PRO A 44 13.30 -7.98 -6.74
CA PRO A 44 13.65 -6.69 -6.19
C PRO A 44 13.56 -6.74 -4.67
N VAL A 45 14.65 -6.41 -4.00
CA VAL A 45 14.68 -6.21 -2.54
C VAL A 45 13.91 -4.92 -2.25
N SER A 46 12.65 -5.04 -1.87
CA SER A 46 11.86 -3.87 -1.45
C SER A 46 12.49 -3.27 -0.18
N ALA A 47 13.00 -2.04 -0.31
CA ALA A 47 13.55 -1.29 0.83
C ALA A 47 12.49 -0.90 1.87
N PHE A 48 11.21 -1.02 1.52
CA PHE A 48 10.06 -0.69 2.35
C PHE A 48 9.09 -1.87 2.43
N ARG A 49 8.57 -2.11 3.63
CA ARG A 49 7.55 -3.11 3.92
C ARG A 49 6.38 -2.41 4.59
N THR A 50 5.16 -2.80 4.21
CA THR A 50 3.95 -2.37 4.90
C THR A 50 3.34 -3.55 5.64
N VAL A 51 3.00 -3.33 6.91
CA VAL A 51 2.39 -4.30 7.82
C VAL A 51 1.02 -3.78 8.20
N THR A 52 -0.02 -4.55 7.92
CA THR A 52 -1.39 -4.18 8.26
C THR A 52 -1.94 -5.15 9.30
N SER A 53 -2.51 -4.61 10.37
CA SER A 53 -3.20 -5.40 11.38
C SER A 53 -4.60 -4.85 11.59
N SER A 54 -5.60 -5.73 11.50
CA SER A 54 -7.04 -5.40 11.67
C SER A 54 -7.62 -5.95 12.97
N THR A 55 -6.78 -6.47 13.87
CA THR A 55 -7.19 -7.12 15.13
C THR A 55 -7.14 -6.14 16.30
N CYS A 56 -7.76 -4.97 16.16
CA CYS A 56 -7.63 -3.88 17.12
C CYS A 56 -8.66 -4.07 18.23
N ALA A 57 -8.33 -4.95 19.16
CA ALA A 57 -9.01 -5.03 20.45
C ALA A 57 -8.69 -3.78 21.31
N SER A 58 -9.14 -3.76 22.56
CA SER A 58 -8.92 -2.65 23.51
C SER A 58 -7.45 -2.24 23.69
N ASN A 59 -6.50 -3.12 23.34
CA ASN A 59 -5.05 -2.90 23.43
C ASN A 59 -4.43 -2.31 22.16
N GLY A 60 -5.21 -2.03 21.10
CA GLY A 60 -4.76 -1.15 20.03
C GLY A 60 -3.99 -1.75 18.86
N CYS A 61 -4.08 -3.05 18.57
CA CYS A 61 -3.25 -3.71 17.52
C CYS A 61 -1.75 -3.38 17.63
N PRO A 62 -1.03 -3.83 18.68
CA PRO A 62 0.42 -3.69 18.67
C PRO A 62 0.99 -4.35 17.41
N THR A 63 1.71 -3.57 16.60
CA THR A 63 2.31 -4.00 15.33
C THR A 63 3.75 -3.52 15.28
N SER A 64 4.65 -4.44 15.01
CA SER A 64 6.10 -4.22 15.10
C SER A 64 6.77 -4.35 13.74
N CYS A 65 7.78 -3.51 13.50
CA CYS A 65 8.73 -3.70 12.41
C CYS A 65 9.75 -4.79 12.77
N GLU A 66 10.48 -5.35 11.81
CA GLU A 66 11.57 -6.28 12.11
C GLU A 66 12.76 -5.57 12.81
N ALA A 67 13.66 -6.32 13.46
CA ALA A 67 14.81 -5.74 14.17
C ALA A 67 15.75 -4.92 13.25
N ASP A 68 15.93 -5.38 12.02
CA ASP A 68 16.69 -4.70 10.95
C ASP A 68 15.89 -3.64 10.18
N GLU A 69 14.72 -3.26 10.70
CA GLU A 69 13.85 -2.24 10.11
C GLU A 69 13.67 -1.03 11.04
N ALA A 70 13.47 0.13 10.43
CA ALA A 70 13.05 1.37 11.06
C ALA A 70 11.57 1.63 10.77
N LEU A 71 10.81 2.05 11.78
CA LEU A 71 9.42 2.47 11.60
C LEU A 71 9.40 3.86 10.96
N ILE A 72 8.87 3.96 9.75
CA ILE A 72 8.72 5.22 9.00
C ILE A 72 7.42 5.92 9.37
N SER A 73 6.32 5.15 9.41
CA SER A 73 5.02 5.67 9.78
C SER A 73 4.12 4.57 10.31
N ALA A 74 3.16 4.95 11.13
CA ALA A 74 2.09 4.07 11.59
C ALA A 74 0.78 4.85 11.53
N ILE A 75 -0.20 4.32 10.81
CA ILE A 75 -1.49 4.96 10.55
C ILE A 75 -2.59 4.12 11.20
N CYS A 76 -3.31 4.74 12.12
CA CYS A 76 -4.49 4.20 12.77
C CYS A 76 -5.74 4.61 11.99
N ILE A 77 -6.47 3.63 11.50
CA ILE A 77 -7.71 3.81 10.75
C ILE A 77 -8.87 3.45 11.68
N GLY A 78 -9.74 4.43 11.92
CA GLY A 78 -11.01 4.27 12.62
C GLY A 78 -12.21 4.42 11.67
N PRO A 79 -13.44 4.38 12.20
CA PRO A 79 -14.65 4.39 11.38
C PRO A 79 -14.89 5.71 10.63
N SER A 80 -14.35 6.82 11.12
CA SER A 80 -14.59 8.17 10.57
C SER A 80 -13.32 8.95 10.24
N SER A 81 -12.14 8.45 10.61
CA SER A 81 -10.88 9.15 10.42
C SER A 81 -9.68 8.21 10.39
N ALA A 82 -8.60 8.68 9.77
CA ALA A 82 -7.29 8.08 9.87
C ALA A 82 -6.34 9.09 10.54
N LYS A 83 -5.47 8.61 11.42
CA LYS A 83 -4.48 9.44 12.13
C LYS A 83 -3.17 8.69 12.31
N PHE A 84 -2.08 9.40 12.56
CA PHE A 84 -0.84 8.75 12.95
C PHE A 84 -0.96 8.10 14.33
N SER A 85 -0.20 7.03 14.52
CA SER A 85 -0.06 6.37 15.82
C SER A 85 0.70 7.27 16.78
N ASP A 86 0.07 7.64 17.88
CA ASP A 86 0.68 8.41 18.96
C ASP A 86 1.40 7.50 19.98
N ASN A 87 1.19 6.18 19.87
CA ASN A 87 1.78 5.18 20.76
C ASN A 87 2.86 4.41 20.00
N LEU A 88 4.11 4.69 20.35
CA LEU A 88 5.30 4.05 19.80
C LEU A 88 6.16 3.56 20.97
N SER A 89 6.51 2.29 20.96
CA SER A 89 7.42 1.67 21.93
C SER A 89 8.65 1.12 21.19
N LEU A 90 9.82 1.19 21.81
CA LEU A 90 11.04 0.59 21.32
C LEU A 90 11.54 -0.41 22.36
N GLU A 91 11.49 -1.69 22.03
CA GLU A 91 11.93 -2.78 22.89
C GLU A 91 12.88 -3.68 22.12
N ASN A 92 14.06 -3.97 22.68
CA ASN A 92 15.08 -4.82 22.04
C ASN A 92 15.47 -4.38 20.62
N GLY A 93 15.45 -3.07 20.34
CA GLY A 93 15.72 -2.52 19.00
C GLY A 93 14.58 -2.68 18.00
N GLN A 94 13.44 -3.23 18.43
CA GLN A 94 12.24 -3.42 17.64
C GLN A 94 11.21 -2.32 17.95
N MET A 95 10.79 -1.61 16.91
CA MET A 95 9.85 -0.51 17.06
C MET A 95 8.42 -1.02 16.84
N THR A 96 7.57 -0.82 17.85
CA THR A 96 6.19 -1.26 17.91
C THR A 96 5.27 -0.06 17.96
N ALA A 97 4.31 0.01 17.04
CA ALA A 97 3.24 0.99 17.07
C ALA A 97 1.94 0.36 17.54
N SER A 98 1.15 1.11 18.30
CA SER A 98 -0.20 0.71 18.68
C SER A 98 -1.18 1.89 18.61
N CYS A 99 -2.39 1.58 18.18
CA CYS A 99 -3.45 2.55 18.01
C CYS A 99 -4.36 2.67 19.24
N GLY A 100 -5.03 3.80 19.39
CA GLY A 100 -6.05 3.95 20.43
C GLY A 100 -7.26 3.03 20.20
N PRO A 101 -8.08 2.78 21.23
CA PRO A 101 -9.19 1.81 21.22
C PRO A 101 -10.34 2.15 20.25
N ARG A 102 -10.30 3.32 19.60
CA ARG A 102 -11.26 3.77 18.59
C ARG A 102 -10.88 3.34 17.17
N SER A 103 -9.72 2.72 16.99
CA SER A 103 -9.18 2.33 15.68
C SER A 103 -9.53 0.87 15.39
N SER A 104 -9.89 0.56 14.16
CA SER A 104 -10.17 -0.80 13.70
C SER A 104 -8.95 -1.46 13.06
N THR A 105 -8.08 -0.65 12.46
CA THR A 105 -6.94 -1.14 11.68
C THR A 105 -5.72 -0.25 11.93
N ILE A 106 -4.54 -0.83 11.93
CA ILE A 106 -3.26 -0.13 11.88
C ILE A 106 -2.50 -0.55 10.61
N VAL A 107 -1.87 0.42 9.96
CA VAL A 107 -0.98 0.25 8.82
C VAL A 107 0.38 0.83 9.18
N VAL A 108 1.40 -0.01 9.31
CA VAL A 108 2.76 0.39 9.65
C VAL A 108 3.65 0.26 8.43
N SER A 109 4.37 1.31 8.07
CA SER A 109 5.44 1.26 7.07
C SER A 109 6.79 1.19 7.76
N CYS A 110 7.52 0.14 7.43
CA CYS A 110 8.86 -0.17 7.91
C CYS A 110 9.83 -0.01 6.73
N ALA A 111 11.02 0.52 6.98
CA ALA A 111 12.11 0.59 6.01
C ALA A 111 13.32 -0.19 6.53
N ARG A 112 14.09 -0.82 5.65
CA ARG A 112 15.38 -1.40 6.03
C ARG A 112 16.35 -0.30 6.47
N LYS A 113 17.11 -0.56 7.54
CA LYS A 113 18.19 0.31 8.03
C LYS A 113 19.43 0.22 7.16
#